data_AF-A0A1F6V128-F1
#
_entry.id   AF-A0A1F6V128-F1
#
_cell.length_a   1.000
_cell.length_b   1.000
_cell.length_c   1.000
_cell.angle_alpha   90.00
_cell.angle_beta   90.00
_cell.angle_gamma   90.00
#
_symmetry.space_group_name_H-M   'P 1'
#
loop_
_entity.id
_entity.type
_entity.pdbx_description
1 polymer ?
#
loop_
_entity_poly.entity_id
_entity_poly.type
_entity_poly.pdbx_seq_one_letter_code
_entity_poly.pdbx_strand_id
1 'polypeptide(L)'
;SRPRSFVFLLAFLFSGCAGLPQRAPVDNPSATWQSRQSQLARLDVWDLRARLALRTDEQGAHASLRWVRDRERHRMNLAGPFGGGRVRLTYDRNGAELRDAGGETFRGASMQQLLLRATGWNLPIEGLNYWVLGMPDPGVPARSTLDEWGRLKLLEQLGWDIEFIEYVQAGEYELPKLVFIRHKQRDKSDSEIEARLAIETWEVRNSVARAVAQK
;
A
#
# COMPACT_ATOMS: atom_id res chain seq x y z
N SER A 1 39.25 -14.65 -68.90
CA SER A 1 39.04 -15.21 -67.54
C SER A 1 38.05 -14.32 -66.78
N ARG A 2 37.22 -14.94 -65.94
CA ARG A 2 35.96 -14.46 -65.35
C ARG A 2 36.13 -13.43 -64.20
N PRO A 3 35.05 -12.71 -63.81
CA PRO A 3 35.03 -11.41 -63.12
C PRO A 3 34.92 -11.52 -61.60
N ARG A 4 35.19 -10.45 -60.83
CA ARG A 4 34.77 -10.35 -59.41
C ARG A 4 34.45 -8.91 -58.98
N SER A 5 33.16 -8.57 -59.04
CA SER A 5 32.55 -7.46 -58.29
C SER A 5 32.66 -7.73 -56.79
N PHE A 6 33.21 -6.79 -56.02
CA PHE A 6 33.21 -6.86 -54.56
C PHE A 6 32.04 -6.03 -54.03
N VAL A 7 30.93 -6.72 -53.78
CA VAL A 7 29.76 -6.17 -53.07
C VAL A 7 30.15 -6.05 -51.60
N PHE A 8 30.34 -4.84 -51.09
CA PHE A 8 30.49 -4.60 -49.65
C PHE A 8 29.12 -4.74 -48.99
N LEU A 9 28.96 -5.86 -48.29
CA LEU A 9 27.77 -6.29 -47.58
C LEU A 9 27.49 -5.35 -46.39
N LEU A 10 26.35 -4.68 -46.43
CA LEU A 10 25.79 -3.87 -45.36
C LEU A 10 25.37 -4.80 -44.20
N ALA A 11 26.20 -4.91 -43.16
CA ALA A 11 25.88 -5.71 -41.98
C ALA A 11 24.84 -4.97 -41.10
N PHE A 12 23.58 -5.38 -41.23
CA PHE A 12 22.49 -5.06 -40.30
C PHE A 12 22.87 -5.53 -38.89
N LEU A 13 23.20 -4.59 -38.01
CA LEU A 13 23.24 -4.83 -36.57
C LEU A 13 21.80 -4.82 -36.06
N PHE A 14 21.17 -6.00 -36.03
CA PHE A 14 19.92 -6.20 -35.30
C PHE A 14 20.20 -6.01 -33.80
N SER A 15 19.77 -4.87 -33.27
CA SER A 15 19.64 -4.67 -31.82
C SER A 15 18.49 -5.55 -31.32
N GLY A 16 18.82 -6.75 -30.85
CA GLY A 16 17.89 -7.57 -30.08
C GLY A 16 17.64 -6.91 -28.73
N CYS A 17 16.51 -6.22 -28.58
CA CYS A 17 16.00 -5.87 -27.26
C CYS A 17 15.61 -7.17 -26.56
N ALA A 18 16.49 -7.72 -25.73
CA ALA A 18 16.15 -8.82 -24.84
C ALA A 18 15.03 -8.33 -23.90
N GLY A 19 13.82 -8.87 -24.09
CA GLY A 19 12.71 -8.64 -23.17
C GLY A 19 13.08 -9.18 -21.79
N LEU A 20 12.87 -8.38 -20.75
CA LEU A 20 13.11 -8.79 -19.36
C LEU A 20 12.32 -10.08 -19.08
N PRO A 21 12.92 -11.10 -18.45
CA PRO A 21 12.21 -12.33 -18.14
C PRO A 21 11.07 -12.03 -17.16
N GLN A 22 9.84 -12.28 -17.61
CA GLN A 22 8.66 -12.22 -16.75
C GLN A 22 8.74 -13.36 -15.72
N ARG A 23 8.54 -13.04 -14.44
CA ARG A 23 8.59 -14.01 -13.34
C ARG A 23 7.52 -15.10 -13.55
N ALA A 24 7.94 -16.37 -13.55
CA ALA A 24 7.02 -17.49 -13.69
C ALA A 24 6.03 -17.59 -12.50
N PRO A 25 4.81 -18.12 -12.71
CA PRO A 25 3.86 -18.47 -11.64
C PRO A 25 4.47 -19.44 -10.62
N VAL A 26 3.90 -19.47 -9.41
CA VAL A 26 4.29 -20.44 -8.38
C VAL A 26 3.45 -21.71 -8.50
N ASP A 27 4.05 -22.86 -8.17
CA ASP A 27 3.37 -24.17 -8.27
C ASP A 27 2.14 -24.28 -7.34
N ASN A 28 2.24 -23.68 -6.14
CA ASN A 28 1.16 -23.67 -5.16
C ASN A 28 0.95 -22.26 -4.58
N PRO A 29 0.04 -21.47 -5.17
CA PRO A 29 -0.29 -20.13 -4.69
C PRO A 29 -0.77 -20.11 -3.24
N SER A 30 -1.51 -21.13 -2.80
CA SER A 30 -2.07 -21.20 -1.44
C SER A 30 -0.98 -21.42 -0.38
N ALA A 31 -0.03 -22.33 -0.64
CA ALA A 31 1.11 -22.55 0.27
C ALA A 31 2.04 -21.33 0.31
N THR A 32 2.27 -20.71 -0.86
CA THR A 32 3.04 -19.47 -0.96
C THR A 32 2.40 -18.35 -0.14
N TRP A 33 1.07 -18.21 -0.25
CA TRP A 33 0.29 -17.25 0.52
C TRP A 33 0.41 -17.44 2.03
N GLN A 34 0.31 -18.68 2.53
CA GLN A 34 0.44 -18.96 3.97
C GLN A 34 1.83 -18.58 4.52
N SER A 35 2.88 -18.92 3.78
CA SER A 35 4.26 -18.52 4.14
C SER A 35 4.40 -16.99 4.15
N ARG A 36 3.88 -16.33 3.11
CA ARG A 36 3.88 -14.89 2.96
C ARG A 36 3.15 -14.17 4.10
N GLN A 37 1.96 -14.62 4.50
CA GLN A 37 1.23 -14.05 5.64
C GLN A 37 2.06 -14.14 6.92
N SER A 38 2.69 -15.29 7.17
CA SER A 38 3.54 -15.50 8.35
C SER A 38 4.76 -14.57 8.37
N GLN A 39 5.36 -14.29 7.20
CA GLN A 39 6.46 -13.35 7.06
C GLN A 39 6.03 -11.90 7.29
N LEU A 40 4.94 -11.48 6.64
CA LEU A 40 4.43 -10.12 6.72
C LEU A 40 3.84 -9.79 8.10
N ALA A 41 3.31 -10.77 8.83
CA ALA A 41 2.82 -10.57 10.21
C ALA A 41 3.93 -10.10 11.17
N ARG A 42 5.20 -10.34 10.83
CA ARG A 42 6.39 -9.89 11.59
C ARG A 42 6.93 -8.54 11.13
N LEU A 43 6.40 -7.98 10.04
CA LEU A 43 6.83 -6.70 9.48
C LEU A 43 6.13 -5.55 10.21
N ASP A 44 6.71 -5.12 11.33
CA ASP A 44 6.16 -4.10 12.22
C ASP A 44 6.94 -2.77 12.19
N VAL A 45 8.02 -2.69 11.40
CA VAL A 45 8.77 -1.44 11.18
C VAL A 45 8.89 -1.14 9.70
N TRP A 46 8.25 -0.06 9.26
CA TRP A 46 8.24 0.37 7.87
C TRP A 46 7.91 1.85 7.72
N ASP A 47 8.30 2.43 6.59
CA ASP A 47 7.93 3.77 6.15
C ASP A 47 7.47 3.67 4.68
N LEU A 48 6.24 4.12 4.42
CA LEU A 48 5.71 4.23 3.08
C LEU A 48 5.38 5.68 2.74
N ARG A 49 5.63 6.05 1.49
CA ARG A 49 5.16 7.30 0.89
C ARG A 49 4.22 6.96 -0.26
N ALA A 50 3.09 7.62 -0.31
CA ALA A 50 2.05 7.34 -1.27
C ALA A 50 1.30 8.59 -1.72
N ARG A 51 0.69 8.51 -2.90
CA ARG A 51 -0.37 9.39 -3.36
C ARG A 51 -1.71 8.72 -3.12
N LEU A 52 -2.58 9.41 -2.41
CA LEU A 52 -3.96 9.01 -2.14
C LEU A 52 -4.87 9.84 -3.05
N ALA A 53 -5.72 9.17 -3.82
CA ALA A 53 -6.91 9.78 -4.41
C ALA A 53 -8.13 9.22 -3.68
N LEU A 54 -9.02 10.09 -3.21
CA LEU A 54 -10.27 9.74 -2.58
C LEU A 54 -11.42 10.32 -3.42
N ARG A 55 -12.46 9.54 -3.63
CA ARG A 55 -13.70 9.98 -4.26
C ARG A 55 -14.84 9.63 -3.32
N THR A 56 -15.69 10.61 -3.05
CA THR A 56 -16.99 10.43 -2.41
C THR A 56 -18.11 10.90 -3.34
N ASP A 57 -19.37 10.71 -2.93
CA ASP A 57 -20.53 11.20 -3.69
C ASP A 57 -20.50 12.72 -3.93
N GLU A 58 -19.96 13.47 -2.98
CA GLU A 58 -19.96 14.93 -3.00
C GLU A 58 -18.69 15.52 -3.61
N GLN A 59 -17.54 14.86 -3.44
CA GLN A 59 -16.25 15.46 -3.76
C GLN A 59 -15.14 14.46 -4.08
N GLY A 60 -14.22 14.90 -4.95
CA GLY A 60 -12.99 14.20 -5.29
C GLY A 60 -11.78 14.91 -4.69
N ALA A 61 -10.76 14.12 -4.34
CA ALA A 61 -9.69 14.56 -3.48
C ALA A 61 -8.34 13.87 -3.75
N HIS A 62 -7.23 14.62 -3.75
CA HIS A 62 -5.87 14.08 -3.80
C HIS A 62 -5.00 14.56 -2.63
N ALA A 63 -4.35 13.62 -1.94
CA ALA A 63 -3.43 13.91 -0.85
C ALA A 63 -2.11 13.14 -1.01
N SER A 64 -1.03 13.72 -0.52
CA SER A 64 0.18 12.95 -0.22
C SER A 64 0.07 12.33 1.17
N LEU A 65 0.53 11.09 1.30
CA LEU A 65 0.58 10.34 2.54
C LEU A 65 2.02 9.90 2.80
N ARG A 66 2.51 10.14 4.01
CA ARG A 66 3.64 9.39 4.57
C ARG A 66 3.17 8.67 5.81
N TRP A 67 3.29 7.35 5.82
CA TRP A 67 2.92 6.52 6.97
C TRP A 67 4.15 5.78 7.46
N VAL A 68 4.53 6.06 8.70
CA VAL A 68 5.60 5.38 9.42
C VAL A 68 4.98 4.50 10.50
N ARG A 69 5.36 3.23 10.52
CA ARG A 69 5.08 2.31 11.62
C ARG A 69 6.40 1.90 12.27
N ASP A 70 6.42 1.94 13.60
CA ASP A 70 7.50 1.44 14.44
C ASP A 70 6.88 0.68 15.61
N ARG A 71 6.66 -0.61 15.39
CA ARG A 71 5.94 -1.53 16.27
C ARG A 71 4.48 -1.08 16.49
N GLU A 72 4.17 -0.65 17.70
CA GLU A 72 2.87 -0.11 18.13
C GLU A 72 2.73 1.39 17.84
N ARG A 73 3.81 2.08 17.46
CA ARG A 73 3.75 3.50 17.14
C ARG A 73 3.43 3.69 15.67
N HIS A 74 2.39 4.47 15.40
CA HIS A 74 1.99 4.85 14.06
C HIS A 74 2.06 6.35 13.91
N ARG A 75 2.50 6.81 12.74
CA ARG A 75 2.46 8.22 12.37
C ARG A 75 2.09 8.36 10.91
N MET A 76 0.96 9.01 10.64
CA MET A 76 0.51 9.37 9.31
C MET A 76 0.60 10.88 9.14
N ASN A 77 1.30 11.34 8.10
CA ASN A 77 1.24 12.73 7.67
C ASN A 77 0.49 12.79 6.35
N LEU A 78 -0.61 13.51 6.33
CA LEU A 78 -1.43 13.77 5.15
C LEU A 78 -1.27 15.23 4.74
N ALA A 79 -1.12 15.49 3.45
CA ALA A 79 -1.15 16.86 2.93
C ALA A 79 -1.96 16.92 1.64
N GLY A 80 -2.97 17.80 1.60
CA GLY A 80 -3.89 17.99 0.49
C GLY A 80 -4.89 19.12 0.77
N PRO A 81 -5.81 19.43 -0.15
CA PRO A 81 -6.73 20.56 -0.01
C PRO A 81 -7.91 20.36 0.97
N PHE A 82 -8.14 19.16 1.53
CA PHE A 82 -9.35 18.78 2.29
C PHE A 82 -9.37 19.17 3.79
N GLY A 83 -8.81 20.33 4.13
CA GLY A 83 -8.73 20.76 5.53
C GLY A 83 -7.63 21.77 5.84
N GLY A 84 -7.31 22.65 4.89
CA GLY A 84 -6.38 23.77 5.14
C GLY A 84 -4.89 23.42 5.13
N GLY A 85 -4.50 22.22 4.68
CA GLY A 85 -3.09 21.89 4.42
C GLY A 85 -2.66 20.52 4.94
N ARG A 86 -1.88 20.51 6.03
CA ARG A 86 -1.18 19.32 6.52
C ARG A 86 -1.77 18.84 7.83
N VAL A 87 -2.11 17.55 7.91
CA VAL A 87 -2.58 16.88 9.12
C VAL A 87 -1.56 15.81 9.52
N ARG A 88 -1.25 15.73 10.81
CA ARG A 88 -0.44 14.66 11.39
C ARG A 88 -1.28 13.87 12.38
N LEU A 89 -1.45 12.59 12.11
CA LEU A 89 -2.03 11.61 13.02
C LEU A 89 -0.91 10.79 13.66
N THR A 90 -0.99 10.56 14.95
CA THR A 90 -0.12 9.65 15.69
C THR A 90 -0.95 8.72 16.55
N TYR A 91 -0.47 7.49 16.73
CA TYR A 91 -1.00 6.53 17.68
C TYR A 91 0.16 5.86 18.41
N ASP A 92 0.06 5.80 19.73
CA ASP A 92 0.96 5.04 20.58
C ASP A 92 0.21 4.54 21.84
N ARG A 93 0.96 4.15 22.88
CA ARG A 93 0.39 3.63 24.15
C ARG A 93 -0.49 4.64 24.88
N ASN A 94 -0.37 5.92 24.58
CA ASN A 94 -1.17 7.00 25.16
C ASN A 94 -2.45 7.29 24.34
N GLY A 95 -2.66 6.57 23.24
CA GLY A 95 -3.83 6.72 22.36
C GLY A 95 -3.55 7.49 21.07
N ALA A 96 -4.62 7.99 20.45
CA ALA A 96 -4.55 8.72 19.18
C ALA A 96 -4.47 10.23 19.40
N GLU A 97 -3.62 10.89 18.62
CA GLU A 97 -3.50 12.34 18.57
C GLU A 97 -3.48 12.83 17.12
N LEU A 98 -4.11 13.97 16.86
CA LEU A 98 -4.10 14.66 15.58
C LEU A 98 -3.63 16.09 15.77
N ARG A 99 -2.70 16.53 14.94
CA ARG A 99 -2.30 17.93 14.82
C ARG A 99 -2.61 18.45 13.42
N ASP A 100 -3.35 19.55 13.35
CA ASP A 100 -3.76 20.15 12.07
C ASP A 100 -2.76 21.20 11.57
N ALA A 101 -3.15 21.91 10.50
CA ALA A 101 -2.34 22.96 9.88
C ALA A 101 -2.26 24.24 10.73
N GLY A 102 -3.27 24.53 11.56
CA GLY A 102 -3.28 25.65 12.51
C GLY A 102 -2.43 25.39 13.74
N GLY A 103 -2.04 24.14 13.98
CA GLY A 103 -1.26 23.71 15.12
C GLY A 103 -2.12 23.25 16.30
N GLU A 104 -3.44 23.20 16.14
CA GLU A 104 -4.35 22.65 17.14
C GLU A 104 -4.13 21.16 17.27
N THR A 105 -4.31 20.65 18.49
CA THR A 105 -4.06 19.25 18.83
C THR A 105 -5.33 18.63 19.41
N PHE A 106 -5.77 17.54 18.80
CA PHE A 106 -6.96 16.79 19.18
C PHE A 106 -6.57 15.39 19.62
N ARG A 107 -7.23 14.89 20.67
CA ARG A 107 -7.03 13.51 21.16
C ARG A 107 -8.34 12.73 21.05
N GLY A 108 -8.21 11.43 20.84
CA GLY A 108 -9.37 10.57 20.62
C GLY A 108 -9.05 9.10 20.84
N ALA A 109 -10.08 8.26 20.77
CA ALA A 109 -9.95 6.83 20.98
C ALA A 109 -9.26 6.12 19.81
N SER A 110 -9.36 6.66 18.58
CA SER A 110 -8.70 6.10 17.40
C SER A 110 -8.27 7.17 16.39
N MET A 111 -7.25 6.86 15.60
CA MET A 111 -6.83 7.73 14.47
C MET A 111 -7.96 7.92 13.45
N GLN A 112 -8.80 6.90 13.28
CA GLN A 112 -9.94 6.95 12.38
C GLN A 112 -10.94 8.05 12.78
N GLN A 113 -11.33 8.09 14.04
CA GLN A 113 -12.26 9.12 14.54
C GLN A 113 -11.68 10.53 14.39
N LEU A 114 -10.37 10.67 14.65
CA LEU A 114 -9.69 11.95 14.50
C LEU A 114 -9.61 12.38 13.03
N LEU A 115 -9.30 11.46 12.11
CA LEU A 115 -9.29 11.73 10.68
C LEU A 115 -10.67 12.19 10.20
N LEU A 116 -11.73 11.46 10.58
CA LEU A 116 -13.11 11.83 10.26
C LEU A 116 -13.46 13.23 10.76
N ARG A 117 -13.10 13.58 11.99
CA ARG A 117 -13.35 14.92 12.54
C ARG A 117 -12.59 16.02 11.77
N ALA A 118 -11.34 15.76 11.38
CA ALA A 118 -10.50 16.78 10.77
C ALA A 118 -10.73 16.97 9.26
N THR A 119 -11.09 15.90 8.54
CA THR A 119 -11.19 15.91 7.06
C THR A 119 -12.55 15.46 6.52
N GLY A 120 -13.44 14.97 7.38
CA GLY A 120 -14.70 14.33 6.97
C GLY A 120 -14.53 12.90 6.43
N TRP A 121 -13.33 12.33 6.45
CA TRP A 121 -13.07 11.03 5.82
C TRP A 121 -13.17 9.88 6.81
N ASN A 122 -14.07 8.94 6.53
CA ASN A 122 -14.26 7.73 7.31
C ASN A 122 -13.53 6.53 6.66
N LEU A 123 -12.20 6.52 6.70
CA LEU A 123 -11.37 5.46 6.09
C LEU A 123 -10.88 4.42 7.13
N PRO A 124 -11.11 3.10 6.99
CA PRO A 124 -10.86 2.12 8.05
C PRO A 124 -9.35 1.96 8.36
N ILE A 125 -8.78 2.86 9.17
CA ILE A 125 -7.33 2.94 9.41
C ILE A 125 -6.78 1.64 10.00
N GLU A 126 -7.57 0.98 10.85
CA GLU A 126 -7.21 -0.32 11.45
C GLU A 126 -7.07 -1.41 10.38
N GLY A 127 -8.02 -1.53 9.45
CA GLY A 127 -7.90 -2.44 8.31
C GLY A 127 -6.75 -2.07 7.37
N LEU A 128 -6.62 -0.77 7.07
CA LEU A 128 -5.56 -0.25 6.20
C LEU A 128 -4.16 -0.61 6.71
N ASN A 129 -3.95 -0.68 8.02
CA ASN A 129 -2.68 -1.08 8.63
C ASN A 129 -2.20 -2.48 8.19
N TYR A 130 -3.13 -3.36 7.81
CA TYR A 130 -2.83 -4.68 7.25
C TYR A 130 -2.89 -4.68 5.73
N TRP A 131 -3.89 -4.01 5.16
CA TRP A 131 -4.12 -4.01 3.71
C TRP A 131 -2.96 -3.37 2.95
N VAL A 132 -2.30 -2.33 3.48
CA VAL A 132 -1.12 -1.74 2.82
C VAL A 132 0.04 -2.74 2.69
N LEU A 133 0.12 -3.76 3.54
CA LEU A 133 1.13 -4.83 3.45
C LEU A 133 0.70 -5.97 2.50
N GLY A 134 -0.54 -5.97 2.02
CA GLY A 134 -1.10 -7.07 1.24
C GLY A 134 -1.51 -8.24 2.13
N MET A 135 -2.06 -7.94 3.32
CA MET A 135 -2.63 -8.92 4.24
C MET A 135 -4.05 -8.53 4.66
N PRO A 136 -4.93 -9.52 4.92
CA PRO A 136 -6.15 -9.26 5.69
C PRO A 136 -5.80 -8.91 7.15
N ASP A 137 -6.68 -8.18 7.81
CA ASP A 137 -6.69 -8.07 9.27
C ASP A 137 -6.93 -9.48 9.86
N PRO A 138 -6.04 -10.02 10.72
CA PRO A 138 -6.20 -11.35 11.29
C PRO A 138 -7.36 -11.48 12.30
N GLY A 139 -7.83 -10.36 12.87
CA GLY A 139 -8.91 -10.34 13.86
C GLY A 139 -10.31 -10.39 13.25
N VAL A 140 -10.44 -10.30 11.93
CA VAL A 140 -11.72 -10.12 11.24
C VAL A 140 -11.86 -11.10 10.07
N PRO A 141 -13.03 -11.74 9.89
CA PRO A 141 -13.26 -12.61 8.74
C PRO A 141 -13.00 -11.90 7.40
N ALA A 142 -12.36 -12.60 6.48
CA ALA A 142 -12.00 -12.12 5.15
C ALA A 142 -12.39 -13.12 4.06
N ARG A 143 -12.66 -12.62 2.86
CA ARG A 143 -12.68 -13.42 1.64
C ARG A 143 -11.57 -12.92 0.73
N SER A 144 -10.70 -13.81 0.26
CA SER A 144 -9.53 -13.43 -0.51
C SER A 144 -9.41 -14.26 -1.78
N THR A 145 -9.00 -13.61 -2.86
CA THR A 145 -8.59 -14.25 -4.10
C THR A 145 -7.11 -13.98 -4.31
N LEU A 146 -6.34 -15.02 -4.62
CA LEU A 146 -4.91 -14.92 -4.89
C LEU A 146 -4.63 -14.78 -6.38
N ASP A 147 -3.52 -14.16 -6.72
CA ASP A 147 -2.93 -14.27 -8.06
C ASP A 147 -2.05 -15.52 -8.21
N GLU A 148 -1.52 -15.69 -9.41
CA GLU A 148 -0.66 -16.84 -9.77
C GLU A 148 0.70 -16.86 -9.07
N TRP A 149 1.06 -15.80 -8.32
CA TRP A 149 2.27 -15.72 -7.50
C TRP A 149 1.99 -15.88 -5.99
N GLY A 150 0.74 -16.20 -5.61
CA GLY A 150 0.36 -16.38 -4.20
C GLY A 150 0.26 -15.07 -3.42
N ARG A 151 -0.04 -13.96 -4.10
CA ARG A 151 -0.27 -12.64 -3.50
C ARG A 151 -1.77 -12.35 -3.49
N LEU A 152 -2.25 -11.46 -2.61
CA LEU A 152 -3.63 -11.00 -2.69
C LEU A 152 -3.86 -10.29 -4.03
N LYS A 153 -4.93 -10.66 -4.72
CA LYS A 153 -5.47 -9.95 -5.87
C LYS A 153 -6.73 -9.18 -5.47
N LEU A 154 -7.62 -9.84 -4.74
CA LEU A 154 -8.85 -9.26 -4.20
C LEU A 154 -8.99 -9.64 -2.72
N LEU A 155 -9.50 -8.72 -1.93
CA LEU A 155 -9.85 -8.94 -0.53
C LEU A 155 -11.19 -8.25 -0.23
N GLU A 156 -12.13 -8.99 0.35
CA GLU A 156 -13.34 -8.44 0.94
C GLU A 156 -13.21 -8.53 2.47
N GLN A 157 -13.23 -7.38 3.16
CA GLN A 157 -13.11 -7.34 4.62
C GLN A 157 -13.69 -6.04 5.18
N LEU A 158 -14.30 -6.08 6.37
CA LEU A 158 -14.87 -4.90 7.04
C LEU A 158 -15.90 -4.10 6.22
N GLY A 159 -16.55 -4.73 5.23
CA GLY A 159 -17.45 -4.03 4.31
C GLY A 159 -16.74 -3.28 3.19
N TRP A 160 -15.45 -3.55 2.97
CA TRP A 160 -14.65 -2.97 1.88
C TRP A 160 -14.22 -4.04 0.89
N ASP A 161 -14.16 -3.65 -0.38
CA ASP A 161 -13.48 -4.36 -1.45
C ASP A 161 -12.10 -3.73 -1.67
N ILE A 162 -11.07 -4.56 -1.66
CA ILE A 162 -9.68 -4.13 -1.84
C ILE A 162 -9.10 -4.89 -3.04
N GLU A 163 -8.68 -4.13 -4.05
CA GLU A 163 -8.05 -4.65 -5.25
C GLU A 163 -6.56 -4.31 -5.25
N PHE A 164 -5.73 -5.34 -5.36
CA PHE A 164 -4.27 -5.22 -5.38
C PHE A 164 -3.79 -5.32 -6.82
N ILE A 165 -3.41 -4.19 -7.40
CA ILE A 165 -3.15 -4.07 -8.83
C ILE A 165 -1.68 -4.29 -9.16
N GLU A 166 -0.78 -3.70 -8.37
CA GLU A 166 0.66 -3.81 -8.57
C GLU A 166 1.36 -4.11 -7.25
N TYR A 167 2.48 -4.83 -7.37
CA TYR A 167 3.40 -5.12 -6.28
C TYR A 167 4.82 -4.65 -6.65
N VAL A 168 5.65 -4.43 -5.64
CA VAL A 168 7.06 -4.04 -5.79
C VAL A 168 7.92 -4.77 -4.76
N GLN A 169 9.15 -5.11 -5.15
CA GLN A 169 10.13 -5.66 -4.22
C GLN A 169 10.66 -4.54 -3.29
N ALA A 170 10.55 -4.74 -1.99
CA ALA A 170 11.05 -3.87 -0.92
C ALA A 170 11.84 -4.71 0.09
N GLY A 171 13.17 -4.75 -0.07
CA GLY A 171 14.03 -5.68 0.67
C GLY A 171 13.69 -7.13 0.30
N GLU A 172 13.43 -7.97 1.31
CA GLU A 172 13.01 -9.36 1.11
C GLU A 172 11.49 -9.53 0.89
N TYR A 173 10.73 -8.45 1.06
CA TYR A 173 9.28 -8.47 0.92
C TYR A 173 8.87 -8.00 -0.48
N GLU A 174 7.83 -8.60 -1.01
CA GLU A 174 7.09 -8.05 -2.14
C GLU A 174 5.86 -7.37 -1.57
N LEU A 175 5.69 -6.06 -1.74
CA LEU A 175 4.62 -5.28 -1.09
C LEU A 175 3.72 -4.59 -2.12
N PRO A 176 2.46 -4.31 -1.80
CA PRO A 176 1.58 -3.56 -2.69
C PRO A 176 2.19 -2.21 -3.10
N LYS A 177 2.06 -1.88 -4.37
CA LYS A 177 2.44 -0.62 -4.99
C LYS A 177 1.23 0.19 -5.43
N LEU A 178 0.16 -0.50 -5.84
CA LEU A 178 -1.10 0.14 -6.23
C LEU A 178 -2.28 -0.65 -5.67
N VAL A 179 -3.10 0.03 -4.87
CA VAL A 179 -4.28 -0.57 -4.23
C VAL A 179 -5.49 0.32 -4.48
N PHE A 180 -6.62 -0.29 -4.82
CA PHE A 180 -7.94 0.36 -4.80
C PHE A 180 -8.76 -0.20 -3.65
N ILE A 181 -9.49 0.67 -2.96
CA ILE A 181 -10.27 0.35 -1.77
C ILE A 181 -11.64 1.00 -1.97
N ARG A 182 -12.71 0.20 -1.98
CA ARG A 182 -14.08 0.67 -2.21
C ARG A 182 -14.98 0.20 -1.08
N HIS A 183 -15.78 1.11 -0.53
CA HIS A 183 -16.78 0.72 0.44
C HIS A 183 -17.93 -0.04 -0.27
N LYS A 184 -18.31 -1.21 0.24
CA LYS A 184 -19.48 -1.94 -0.27
C LYS A 184 -20.73 -1.19 0.13
N GLN A 185 -21.31 -0.47 -0.83
CA GLN A 185 -22.62 0.14 -0.69
C GLN A 185 -23.67 -0.95 -0.47
N ARG A 186 -24.25 -1.02 0.74
CA ARG A 186 -25.30 -2.01 1.05
C ARG A 186 -26.69 -1.45 0.79
N ASP A 187 -26.86 -0.14 0.95
CA ASP A 187 -28.07 0.60 0.66
C ASP A 187 -27.76 1.87 -0.15
N LYS A 188 -28.74 2.40 -0.88
CA LYS A 188 -28.65 3.68 -1.61
C LYS A 188 -28.35 4.87 -0.70
N SER A 189 -28.54 4.73 0.61
CA SER A 189 -28.23 5.73 1.63
C SER A 189 -26.77 5.70 2.10
N ASP A 190 -26.03 4.61 1.85
CA ASP A 190 -24.61 4.52 2.20
C ASP A 190 -23.80 5.36 1.21
N SER A 191 -22.93 6.22 1.74
CA SER A 191 -22.04 7.03 0.90
C SER A 191 -21.05 6.14 0.13
N GLU A 192 -20.90 6.40 -1.16
CA GLU A 192 -19.84 5.79 -1.96
C GLU A 192 -18.51 6.38 -1.51
N ILE A 193 -17.57 5.53 -1.09
CA ILE A 193 -16.20 5.95 -0.80
C ILE A 193 -15.26 5.03 -1.58
N GLU A 194 -14.44 5.65 -2.42
CA GLU A 194 -13.36 4.99 -3.15
C GLU A 194 -12.03 5.67 -2.85
N ALA A 195 -11.03 4.87 -2.50
CA ALA A 195 -9.65 5.31 -2.33
C ALA A 195 -8.74 4.56 -3.31
N ARG A 196 -7.87 5.30 -3.99
CA ARG A 196 -6.72 4.77 -4.73
C ARG A 196 -5.45 5.16 -3.98
N LEU A 197 -4.68 4.17 -3.58
CA LEU A 197 -3.40 4.35 -2.92
C LEU A 197 -2.27 3.91 -3.87
N ALA A 198 -1.53 4.88 -4.41
CA ALA A 198 -0.34 4.64 -5.21
C ALA A 198 0.90 4.84 -4.34
N ILE A 199 1.52 3.74 -3.91
CA ILE A 199 2.69 3.73 -3.04
C ILE A 199 3.94 3.90 -3.89
N GLU A 200 4.66 4.98 -3.63
CA GLU A 200 5.80 5.42 -4.43
C GLU A 200 7.10 4.81 -3.90
N THR A 201 7.21 4.73 -2.57
CA THR A 201 8.41 4.20 -1.91
C THR A 201 8.02 3.38 -0.70
N TRP A 202 8.74 2.28 -0.51
CA TRP A 202 8.76 1.48 0.69
C TRP A 202 10.17 1.47 1.27
N GLU A 203 10.28 1.76 2.56
CA GLU A 203 11.48 1.52 3.35
C GLU A 203 11.10 0.56 4.49
N VAL A 204 11.52 -0.69 4.37
CA VAL A 204 11.31 -1.72 5.40
C VAL A 204 12.57 -1.86 6.25
N ARG A 205 12.40 -2.06 7.55
CA ARG A 205 13.53 -2.35 8.45
C ARG A 205 13.23 -3.62 9.22
N ASN A 206 14.13 -4.58 9.16
CA ASN A 206 14.00 -5.78 9.98
C ASN A 206 14.23 -5.44 11.46
N SER A 207 13.29 -5.82 12.32
CA SER A 207 13.37 -5.67 13.77
C SER A 207 14.56 -6.42 14.40
N VAL A 208 15.12 -7.40 13.68
CA VAL A 208 16.28 -8.22 14.09
C VAL A 208 17.60 -7.44 14.08
N ALA A 209 17.73 -6.39 13.26
CA ALA A 209 19.00 -5.65 13.10
C ALA A 209 19.38 -4.78 14.31
N ARG A 210 18.50 -4.59 15.30
CA ARG A 210 18.80 -3.80 16.51
C ARG A 210 19.34 -4.60 17.69
N ALA A 211 19.16 -5.93 17.73
CA ALA A 211 19.65 -6.73 18.85
C ALA A 211 21.19 -6.83 18.91
N VAL A 212 21.88 -6.49 17.82
CA VAL A 212 23.35 -6.55 17.72
C VAL A 212 24.00 -5.15 17.88
N ALA A 213 23.25 -4.06 17.71
CA ALA A 213 23.80 -2.69 17.79
C ALA A 213 23.67 -2.04 19.18
N GLN A 214 23.17 -2.77 20.18
CA GLN A 214 23.04 -2.30 21.57
C GLN A 214 23.81 -3.18 22.57
N LYS A 215 24.80 -3.94 22.11
CA LYS A 215 25.71 -4.68 22.99
C LYS A 215 27.14 -4.17 22.84
#